data_AF-A0A3P1STV3-F1
#
_entry.id   AF-A0A3P1STV3-F1
#
_cell.length_a   1.000
_cell.length_b   1.000
_cell.length_c   1.000
_cell.angle_alpha   90.00
_cell.angle_beta   90.00
_cell.angle_gamma   90.00
#
_symmetry.space_group_name_H-M   'P 1'
#
loop_
_entity.id
_entity.type
_entity.pdbx_description
1 polymer ?
#
loop_
_entity_poly.entity_id
_entity_poly.type
_entity_poly.pdbx_seq_one_letter_code
_entity_poly.pdbx_strand_id
1 'polypeptide(L)'
;MSLYQQHADSVYNQLIELEANSEPEQLFLCSYLLGHISLVSAEQGSSKAEFENNVEQSLNSAFKTDKLSTQDIADIRKLWQQLSG
;
A
#
# COMPACT_ATOMS: atom_id res chain seq x y z
N MET A 1 5.76 -11.20 16.85
CA MET A 1 5.53 -10.50 15.57
C MET A 1 6.87 -10.29 14.91
N SER A 2 6.99 -10.63 13.62
CA SER A 2 8.20 -10.35 12.83
C SER A 2 8.29 -8.86 12.50
N LEU A 3 9.47 -8.40 12.06
CA LEU A 3 9.64 -7.02 11.56
C LEU A 3 8.72 -6.74 10.36
N TYR A 4 8.41 -7.78 9.59
CA TYR A 4 7.42 -7.76 8.53
C TYR A 4 6.03 -7.37 9.07
N GLN A 5 5.50 -8.12 10.04
CA GLN A 5 4.17 -7.87 10.61
C GLN A 5 4.09 -6.53 11.34
N GLN A 6 5.13 -6.17 12.09
CA GLN A 6 5.19 -4.86 12.76
C GLN A 6 5.15 -3.71 11.76
N HIS A 7 5.88 -3.84 10.66
CA HIS A 7 5.90 -2.81 9.62
C HIS A 7 4.57 -2.78 8.85
N ALA A 8 4.02 -3.94 8.49
CA ALA A 8 2.70 -4.08 7.88
C ALA A 8 1.61 -3.38 8.70
N ASP A 9 1.53 -3.66 10.00
CA ASP A 9 0.55 -3.05 10.89
C ASP A 9 0.78 -1.53 11.00
N SER A 10 2.03 -1.08 11.06
CA SER A 10 2.36 0.35 11.11
C SER A 10 1.89 1.08 9.86
N VAL A 11 2.19 0.56 8.67
CA VAL A 11 1.80 1.16 7.39
C VAL A 11 0.28 1.14 7.25
N TYR A 12 -0.37 0.02 7.60
CA TYR A 12 -1.82 -0.11 7.55
C TYR A 12 -2.51 0.96 8.43
N ASN A 13 -2.07 1.10 9.68
CA ASN A 13 -2.65 2.09 10.58
C ASN A 13 -2.43 3.53 10.10
N GLN A 14 -1.23 3.86 9.58
CA GLN A 14 -0.97 5.18 9.00
C GLN A 14 -1.89 5.48 7.82
N LEU A 15 -2.15 4.48 6.97
CA LEU A 15 -3.01 4.66 5.81
C LEU A 15 -4.49 4.81 6.19
N ILE A 16 -4.95 4.11 7.24
CA ILE A 16 -6.30 4.32 7.82
C ILE A 16 -6.45 5.74 8.37
N GLU A 17 -5.44 6.26 9.07
CA GLU A 17 -5.44 7.64 9.56
C GLU A 17 -5.45 8.65 8.41
N LEU A 18 -4.71 8.36 7.33
CA LEU A 18 -4.68 9.20 6.13
C LEU A 18 -6.04 9.19 5.41
N GLU A 19 -6.66 8.02 5.25
CA GLU A 19 -8.00 7.86 4.66
C GLU A 19 -9.04 8.67 5.44
N ALA A 20 -9.01 8.63 6.77
CA ALA A 20 -9.95 9.34 7.63
C ALA A 20 -9.89 10.88 7.49
N ASN A 21 -8.76 11.42 7.04
CA ASN A 21 -8.54 12.87 6.88
C ASN A 21 -8.46 13.29 5.41
N SER A 22 -8.76 12.39 4.47
CA SER A 22 -8.60 12.61 3.04
C SER A 22 -9.83 13.22 2.39
N GLU A 23 -9.59 14.04 1.36
CA GLU A 23 -10.62 14.48 0.44
C GLU A 23 -11.15 13.30 -0.42
N PRO A 24 -12.36 13.38 -0.97
CA PRO A 24 -12.98 12.27 -1.70
C PRO A 24 -12.15 11.66 -2.82
N GLU A 25 -11.34 12.47 -3.51
CA GLU A 25 -10.45 12.04 -4.59
C GLU A 25 -9.28 11.18 -4.06
N GLN A 26 -8.83 11.43 -2.83
CA GLN A 26 -7.76 10.69 -2.17
C GLN A 26 -8.24 9.39 -1.52
N LEU A 27 -9.54 9.29 -1.20
CA LEU A 27 -10.13 8.05 -0.66
C LEU A 27 -9.91 6.86 -1.60
N PHE A 28 -10.06 7.06 -2.91
CA PHE A 28 -9.79 6.01 -3.89
C PHE A 28 -8.36 5.47 -3.78
N LEU A 29 -7.37 6.38 -3.72
CA LEU A 29 -5.95 6.01 -3.62
C LEU A 29 -5.67 5.25 -2.33
N CYS A 30 -6.26 5.71 -1.22
CA CYS A 30 -6.13 5.08 0.09
C CYS A 30 -6.74 3.69 0.10
N SER A 31 -8.00 3.55 -0.31
CA SER A 31 -8.70 2.27 -0.34
C SER A 31 -8.02 1.27 -1.27
N TYR A 32 -7.50 1.72 -2.42
CA TYR A 32 -6.76 0.88 -3.35
C TYR A 32 -5.48 0.33 -2.70
N LEU A 33 -4.67 1.21 -2.11
CA LEU A 33 -3.42 0.82 -1.46
C LEU A 33 -3.67 -0.02 -0.19
N LEU A 34 -4.71 0.26 0.59
CA LEU A 34 -5.15 -0.56 1.73
C LEU A 34 -5.46 -1.99 1.32
N GLY A 35 -6.09 -2.19 0.15
CA GLY A 35 -6.36 -3.52 -0.39
C GLY A 35 -5.08 -4.33 -0.63
N HIS A 36 -4.07 -3.71 -1.25
CA HIS A 36 -2.78 -4.34 -1.50
C HIS A 36 -1.98 -4.61 -0.23
N ILE A 37 -1.94 -3.65 0.69
CA ILE A 37 -1.30 -3.81 1.99
C ILE A 37 -1.96 -4.96 2.74
N SER A 38 -3.29 -4.97 2.88
CA SER A 38 -4.03 -6.03 3.57
C SER A 38 -3.76 -7.42 3.00
N LEU A 39 -3.73 -7.54 1.66
CA LEU A 39 -3.41 -8.79 0.98
C LEU A 39 -2.00 -9.29 1.35
N VAL A 40 -1.01 -8.40 1.29
CA VAL A 40 0.39 -8.73 1.56
C VAL A 40 0.62 -8.98 3.05
N SER A 41 -0.02 -8.20 3.94
CA SER A 41 0.05 -8.38 5.40
C SER A 41 -0.46 -9.75 5.85
N ALA A 42 -1.36 -10.38 5.10
CA ALA A 42 -1.84 -11.74 5.37
C ALA A 42 -0.80 -12.83 5.04
N GLU A 43 0.25 -12.50 4.29
CA GLU A 43 1.36 -13.41 3.99
C GLU A 43 2.35 -13.52 5.16
N GLN A 44 3.26 -14.49 5.07
CA GLN A 44 4.36 -14.63 6.03
C GLN A 44 5.64 -14.06 5.45
N GLY A 45 6.31 -13.20 6.23
CA GLY A 45 7.63 -12.69 5.92
C GLY A 45 8.42 -12.34 7.18
N SER A 46 9.70 -12.05 6.97
CA SER A 46 10.67 -11.91 8.06
C SER A 46 11.14 -10.48 8.27
N SER A 47 11.19 -9.66 7.21
CA SER A 47 11.81 -8.32 7.25
C SER A 47 10.91 -7.21 6.72
N LYS A 48 11.22 -5.95 7.10
CA LYS A 48 10.60 -4.73 6.53
C LYS A 48 10.75 -4.69 5.01
N ALA A 49 11.97 -4.91 4.50
CA ALA A 49 12.26 -4.88 3.07
C ALA A 49 11.49 -5.93 2.26
N GLU A 50 11.25 -7.11 2.84
CA GLU A 50 10.45 -8.15 2.21
C GLU A 50 8.97 -7.74 2.09
N PHE A 51 8.41 -7.12 3.13
CA PHE A 51 7.06 -6.55 3.06
C PHE A 51 6.96 -5.49 1.97
N GLU A 52 7.90 -4.54 1.97
CA GLU A 52 7.91 -3.44 0.99
C GLU A 52 8.01 -3.96 -0.45
N ASN A 53 8.90 -4.91 -0.67
CA ASN A 53 9.05 -5.54 -1.98
C ASN A 53 7.77 -6.30 -2.39
N ASN A 54 7.12 -7.01 -1.47
CA ASN A 54 5.87 -7.73 -1.79
C ASN A 54 4.73 -6.78 -2.15
N VAL A 55 4.59 -5.65 -1.43
CA VAL A 55 3.62 -4.60 -1.78
C VAL A 55 3.93 -4.01 -3.16
N GLU A 56 5.20 -3.69 -3.44
CA GLU A 56 5.64 -3.16 -4.73
C GLU A 56 5.35 -4.16 -5.88
N GLN A 57 5.59 -5.45 -5.69
CA GLN A 57 5.25 -6.49 -6.68
C GLN A 57 3.74 -6.63 -6.89
N SER A 58 2.96 -6.56 -5.81
CA SER A 58 1.51 -6.62 -5.83
C SER A 58 0.92 -5.45 -6.65
N LEU A 59 1.37 -4.22 -6.37
CA LEU A 59 1.01 -3.02 -7.10
C LEU A 59 1.40 -3.10 -8.59
N ASN A 60 2.65 -3.46 -8.88
CA ASN A 60 3.14 -3.56 -10.26
C ASN A 60 2.42 -4.64 -11.07
N SER A 61 1.90 -5.69 -10.43
CA SER A 61 1.08 -6.71 -11.08
C SER A 61 -0.32 -6.21 -11.37
N ALA A 62 -0.93 -5.50 -10.42
CA ALA A 62 -2.27 -4.93 -10.57
C ALA A 62 -2.30 -3.83 -11.63
N PHE A 63 -1.32 -2.93 -11.65
CA PHE A 63 -1.23 -1.85 -12.65
C PHE A 63 -1.15 -2.33 -14.11
N LYS A 64 -0.74 -3.57 -14.35
CA LYS A 64 -0.72 -4.16 -15.71
C LYS A 64 -2.10 -4.65 -16.16
N THR A 65 -2.99 -4.93 -15.21
CA THR A 65 -4.28 -5.58 -15.45
C THR A 65 -5.43 -4.59 -15.27
N ASP A 66 -5.33 -3.73 -14.27
CA ASP A 66 -6.36 -2.78 -13.89
C ASP A 66 -6.37 -1.59 -14.84
N LYS A 67 -7.58 -1.09 -15.14
CA LYS A 67 -7.79 0.05 -16.04
C LYS A 67 -7.62 1.38 -15.30
N LEU A 68 -6.49 1.55 -14.65
CA LEU A 68 -6.12 2.80 -13.98
C LEU A 68 -5.59 3.80 -15.01
N SER A 69 -5.82 5.09 -14.76
CA SER A 69 -5.16 6.12 -15.54
C SER A 69 -3.68 6.22 -15.16
N THR A 70 -2.88 6.82 -16.04
CA THR A 70 -1.47 7.11 -15.73
C THR A 70 -1.33 8.00 -14.49
N GLN A 71 -2.31 8.88 -14.25
CA GLN A 71 -2.34 9.75 -13.07
C GLN A 71 -2.60 8.94 -11.80
N ASP A 72 -3.59 8.05 -11.79
CA ASP A 72 -3.89 7.18 -10.64
C ASP A 72 -2.66 6.34 -10.25
N ILE A 73 -1.99 5.74 -11.24
CA ILE A 73 -0.77 4.94 -10.99
C ILE A 73 0.33 5.80 -10.37
N ALA A 74 0.53 7.02 -10.87
CA ALA A 74 1.53 7.93 -10.34
C ALA A 74 1.20 8.35 -8.90
N ASP A 75 -0.06 8.63 -8.61
CA ASP A 75 -0.50 9.06 -7.29
C ASP A 75 -0.46 7.92 -6.27
N ILE A 76 -0.87 6.69 -6.65
CA ILE A 76 -0.74 5.50 -5.78
C ILE A 76 0.73 5.22 -5.46
N ARG A 77 1.63 5.31 -6.45
CA ARG A 77 3.07 5.12 -6.22
C ARG A 77 3.64 6.18 -5.28
N LYS A 78 3.23 7.44 -5.47
CA LYS A 78 3.67 8.54 -4.61
C LYS A 78 3.20 8.32 -3.17
N LEU A 79 1.94 7.91 -2.98
CA LEU A 79 1.40 7.59 -1.67
C LEU A 79 2.16 6.43 -1.01
N TRP A 80 2.42 5.36 -1.76
CA TRP A 80 3.20 4.22 -1.26
C TRP A 80 4.60 4.63 -0.82
N GLN A 81 5.33 5.40 -1.63
CA GLN A 81 6.67 5.91 -1.29
C GLN A 81 6.69 6.79 -0.03
N GLN A 82 5.61 7.49 0.28
CA GLN A 82 5.50 8.27 1.51
C GLN A 82 5.37 7.37 2.76
N LEU A 83 4.77 6.20 2.62
CA LEU A 83 4.51 5.26 3.73
C LEU A 83 5.64 4.25 3.93
N SER A 84 6.31 3.85 2.84
CA SER A 84 7.42 2.90 2.85
C SER A 84 8.79 3.56 3.15
N GLY A 85 8.78 4.84 3.54
CA GLY A 85 9.98 5.62 3.87
C GLY A 85 10.71 5.19 5.15
#